data_AF-A0A534UE36-F1
#
_entry.id   AF-A0A534UE36-F1
#
_cell.length_a   1.000
_cell.length_b   1.000
_cell.length_c   1.000
_cell.angle_alpha   90.00
_cell.angle_beta   90.00
_cell.angle_gamma   90.00
#
_symmetry.space_group_name_H-M   'P 1'
#
loop_
_entity.id
_entity.type
_entity.pdbx_description
1 polymer ?
#
loop_
_entity_poly.entity_id
_entity_poly.type
_entity_poly.pdbx_seq_one_letter_code
_entity_poly.pdbx_strand_id
1 'polypeptide(L)'
;PWDCILCAEIFRHYKPDPEVYRGAIALLGWEPEEIMIVAAHNYDLRAARSHGMRTAFVPRPLENGPGQTSDLEPEEDWDVVANDFGHLATVMKT
;
A
#
# COMPACT_ATOMS: atom_id res chain seq x y z
N PRO A 1 10.31 -4.49 -14.87
CA PRO A 1 10.72 -3.06 -14.82
C PRO A 1 9.61 -2.28 -14.12
N TRP A 2 9.92 -1.10 -13.54
CA TRP A 2 8.91 -0.18 -13.00
C TRP A 2 8.60 0.91 -14.03
N ASP A 3 7.33 1.31 -14.15
CA ASP A 3 6.91 2.38 -15.06
C ASP A 3 7.21 3.78 -14.50
N CYS A 4 7.15 3.94 -13.17
CA CYS A 4 7.44 5.17 -12.45
C CYS A 4 8.03 4.86 -11.06
N ILE A 5 8.83 5.77 -10.51
CA ILE A 5 9.40 5.66 -9.16
C ILE A 5 9.10 6.96 -8.40
N LEU A 6 8.26 6.87 -7.35
CA LEU A 6 7.85 7.99 -6.51
C LEU A 6 8.39 7.80 -5.07
N CYS A 7 9.60 8.27 -4.82
CA CYS A 7 10.26 8.14 -3.51
C CYS A 7 9.96 9.34 -2.58
N ALA A 8 10.23 9.15 -1.28
CA ALA A 8 10.07 10.15 -0.23
C ALA A 8 10.74 11.48 -0.56
N GLU A 9 11.90 11.46 -1.23
CA GLU A 9 12.69 12.65 -1.58
C GLU A 9 11.99 13.59 -2.56
N ILE A 10 11.07 13.07 -3.39
CA ILE A 10 10.26 13.89 -4.30
C ILE A 10 9.35 14.80 -3.50
N PHE A 11 8.81 14.28 -2.39
CA PHE A 11 7.88 14.98 -1.52
C PHE A 11 8.60 15.70 -0.38
N ARG A 12 9.82 15.28 -0.01
CA ARG A 12 10.55 15.66 1.21
C ARG A 12 9.82 15.32 2.52
N HIS A 13 9.01 14.27 2.47
CA HIS A 13 8.25 13.73 3.59
C HIS A 13 8.37 12.20 3.62
N TYR A 14 8.36 11.62 4.82
CA TYR A 14 8.28 10.17 5.00
C TYR A 14 6.85 9.76 5.34
N LYS A 15 6.46 8.55 4.93
CA LYS A 15 5.19 7.96 5.37
C LYS A 15 5.16 7.87 6.91
N PRO A 16 3.99 8.04 7.56
CA PRO A 16 2.65 8.19 6.97
C PRO A 16 2.23 9.65 6.73
N ASP A 17 3.17 10.57 6.51
CA ASP A 17 2.81 11.97 6.22
C ASP A 17 1.90 12.08 4.98
N PRO A 18 0.76 12.80 5.06
CA PRO A 18 -0.18 12.97 3.96
C PRO A 18 0.45 13.42 2.63
N GLU A 19 1.53 14.19 2.66
CA GLU A 19 2.15 14.73 1.44
C GLU A 19 2.73 13.62 0.55
N VAL A 20 3.08 12.45 1.09
CA VAL A 20 3.51 11.30 0.29
C VAL A 20 2.36 10.77 -0.57
N TYR A 21 1.19 10.57 0.03
CA TYR A 21 0.03 9.99 -0.65
C TYR A 21 -0.62 11.01 -1.58
N ARG A 22 -0.84 12.24 -1.10
CA ARG A 22 -1.41 13.35 -1.90
C ARG A 22 -0.49 13.71 -3.07
N GLY A 23 0.82 13.75 -2.83
CA GLY A 23 1.81 14.00 -3.87
C GLY A 23 1.80 12.90 -4.94
N ALA A 24 1.72 11.63 -4.53
CA ALA A 24 1.61 10.52 -5.47
C ALA A 24 0.32 10.57 -6.30
N ILE A 25 -0.84 10.85 -5.68
CA ILE A 25 -2.13 11.04 -6.36
C ILE A 25 -2.00 12.16 -7.41
N ALA A 26 -1.46 13.32 -7.01
CA ALA A 26 -1.31 14.46 -7.90
C ALA A 26 -0.36 14.20 -9.08
N LEU A 27 0.75 13.50 -8.86
CA LEU A 27 1.73 13.21 -9.91
C LEU A 27 1.26 12.12 -10.89
N LEU A 28 0.51 11.12 -10.40
CA LEU A 28 -0.05 10.07 -11.25
C LEU A 28 -1.21 10.60 -12.09
N GLY A 29 -1.95 11.62 -11.61
CA GLY A 29 -2.99 12.30 -12.37
C GLY A 29 -4.29 11.51 -12.50
N TRP A 30 -4.55 10.59 -11.57
CA TRP A 30 -5.78 9.79 -11.48
C TRP A 30 -6.57 10.16 -10.22
N GLU A 31 -7.84 9.80 -10.18
CA GLU A 31 -8.62 9.91 -8.96
C GLU A 31 -8.05 8.95 -7.89
N PRO A 32 -8.11 9.30 -6.59
CA PRO A 32 -7.55 8.46 -5.54
C PRO A 32 -8.07 7.01 -5.59
N GLU A 33 -9.35 6.84 -5.90
CA GLU A 33 -10.04 5.53 -5.97
C GLU A 33 -9.56 4.65 -7.15
N GLU A 34 -8.82 5.22 -8.10
CA GLU A 34 -8.19 4.53 -9.22
C GLU A 34 -6.75 4.09 -8.89
N ILE A 35 -6.21 4.51 -7.73
CA ILE A 35 -4.86 4.21 -7.28
C ILE A 35 -4.92 3.28 -6.07
N MET A 36 -4.14 2.20 -6.10
CA MET A 36 -4.06 1.24 -5.01
C MET A 36 -2.68 1.26 -4.35
N ILE A 37 -2.64 1.44 -3.03
CA ILE A 37 -1.45 1.11 -2.24
C ILE A 37 -1.47 -0.37 -1.90
N VAL A 38 -0.38 -1.05 -2.25
CA VAL A 38 -0.13 -2.44 -1.88
C VAL A 38 0.96 -2.46 -0.82
N ALA A 39 0.64 -2.93 0.39
CA ALA A 39 1.59 -2.91 1.50
C ALA A 39 1.46 -4.15 2.39
N ALA A 40 2.54 -4.46 3.10
CA ALA A 40 2.55 -5.45 4.18
C ALA A 40 2.19 -4.83 5.53
N HIS A 41 2.15 -3.50 5.64
CA HIS A 41 2.01 -2.79 6.91
C HIS A 41 0.66 -2.09 7.01
N ASN A 42 -0.14 -2.41 8.04
CA ASN A 42 -1.49 -1.89 8.21
C ASN A 42 -1.52 -0.36 8.39
N TYR A 43 -0.49 0.22 9.02
CA TYR A 43 -0.41 1.68 9.20
C TYR A 43 -0.36 2.42 7.85
N ASP A 44 0.29 1.83 6.85
CA ASP A 44 0.47 2.42 5.53
C ASP A 44 -0.84 2.40 4.73
N LEU A 45 -1.56 1.28 4.81
CA LEU A 45 -2.89 1.12 4.20
C LEU A 45 -3.91 2.07 4.81
N ARG A 46 -3.89 2.24 6.14
CA ARG A 46 -4.76 3.19 6.84
C ARG A 46 -4.53 4.63 6.37
N ALA A 47 -3.27 5.04 6.25
CA ALA A 47 -2.92 6.37 5.78
C ALA A 47 -3.36 6.59 4.32
N ALA A 48 -3.10 5.62 3.44
CA ALA A 48 -3.54 5.66 2.04
C ALA A 48 -5.07 5.76 1.91
N ARG A 49 -5.81 4.91 2.62
CA ARG A 49 -7.29 4.89 2.63
C ARG A 49 -7.87 6.20 3.14
N SER A 50 -7.23 6.86 4.10
CA SER A 50 -7.65 8.19 4.60
C SER A 50 -7.60 9.29 3.53
N HIS A 51 -6.92 9.03 2.41
CA HIS A 51 -6.84 9.90 1.24
C HIS A 51 -7.63 9.37 0.03
N GLY A 52 -8.50 8.38 0.23
CA GLY A 52 -9.40 7.83 -0.81
C GLY A 52 -8.76 6.77 -1.71
N MET A 53 -7.53 6.34 -1.42
CA MET A 53 -6.86 5.31 -2.20
C MET A 53 -7.42 3.92 -1.89
N ARG A 54 -7.43 3.04 -2.90
CA ARG A 54 -7.66 1.60 -2.68
C ARG A 54 -6.48 0.97 -1.94
N THR A 55 -6.73 -0.16 -1.30
CA THR A 55 -5.80 -0.82 -0.39
C THR A 55 -5.69 -2.31 -0.68
N ALA A 56 -4.45 -2.82 -0.75
CA ALA A 56 -4.18 -4.24 -0.80
C ALA A 56 -3.16 -4.65 0.26
N PHE A 57 -3.56 -5.55 1.15
CA PHE A 57 -2.69 -6.13 2.15
C PHE A 57 -2.03 -7.41 1.64
N VAL A 58 -0.70 -7.47 1.72
CA VAL A 58 0.09 -8.66 1.40
C VAL A 58 1.03 -8.97 2.57
N PRO A 59 0.70 -9.95 3.43
CA PRO A 59 1.45 -10.20 4.65
C PRO A 59 2.87 -10.66 4.33
N ARG A 60 3.81 -10.23 5.19
CA ARG A 60 5.21 -10.66 5.16
C ARG A 60 5.56 -11.22 6.54
N PRO A 61 5.12 -12.44 6.88
CA PRO A 61 5.22 -12.97 8.25
C PRO A 61 6.65 -13.21 8.73
N LEU A 62 7.64 -13.12 7.84
CA LEU A 62 9.06 -13.29 8.14
C LEU A 62 9.89 -12.03 7.85
N GLU A 63 9.27 -10.87 7.62
CA GLU A 63 9.99 -9.61 7.37
C GLU A 63 10.96 -9.29 8.51
N ASN A 64 10.50 -9.43 9.76
CA ASN A 64 11.28 -9.24 10.97
C ASN A 64 11.77 -10.57 11.58
N GLY A 65 11.80 -11.63 10.79
CA GLY A 65 12.20 -12.98 11.22
C GLY A 65 11.11 -13.77 11.95
N PRO A 66 11.42 -14.98 12.46
CA PRO A 66 10.43 -15.91 13.02
C PRO A 66 9.66 -15.41 14.25
N GLY A 67 10.12 -14.34 14.89
CA GLY A 67 9.50 -13.74 16.07
C GLY A 67 8.62 -12.52 15.78
N GLN A 68 8.28 -12.27 14.52
CA GLN A 68 7.41 -11.16 14.14
C GLN A 68 6.04 -11.27 14.82
N THR A 69 5.53 -10.15 15.33
CA THR A 69 4.25 -10.06 16.06
C THR A 69 3.29 -9.02 15.50
N SER A 70 3.77 -8.13 14.63
CA SER A 70 2.95 -7.11 13.95
C SER A 70 2.70 -7.49 12.50
N ASP A 71 1.63 -6.94 11.93
CA ASP A 71 1.34 -7.02 10.49
C ASP A 71 1.28 -8.47 9.94
N LEU A 72 0.83 -9.40 10.79
CA LEU A 72 0.61 -10.80 10.41
C LEU A 72 -0.74 -11.00 9.72
N GLU A 73 -1.71 -10.16 10.07
CA GLU A 73 -3.10 -10.23 9.64
C GLU A 73 -3.58 -8.83 9.24
N PRO A 74 -4.63 -8.72 8.39
CA PRO A 74 -5.28 -7.45 8.12
C PRO A 74 -6.00 -6.93 9.38
N GLU A 75 -5.75 -5.68 9.75
CA GLU A 75 -6.41 -5.01 10.88
C GLU A 75 -7.75 -4.37 10.51
N GLU A 76 -8.00 -4.15 9.22
CA GLU A 76 -9.23 -3.58 8.66
C GLU A 76 -9.68 -4.36 7.42
N ASP A 77 -10.85 -4.03 6.89
CA ASP A 77 -11.44 -4.58 5.67
C ASP A 77 -10.77 -4.02 4.40
N TRP A 78 -9.46 -4.20 4.26
CA TRP A 78 -8.71 -3.80 3.06
C TRP A 78 -9.37 -4.34 1.78
N ASP A 79 -9.39 -3.52 0.72
CA ASP A 79 -10.15 -3.85 -0.51
C ASP A 79 -9.71 -5.18 -1.11
N VAL A 80 -8.42 -5.51 -0.96
CA VAL A 80 -7.86 -6.80 -1.30
C VAL A 80 -6.97 -7.31 -0.17
N VAL A 81 -7.11 -8.59 0.17
CA VAL A 81 -6.16 -9.32 1.01
C VAL A 81 -5.62 -10.49 0.19
N ALA A 82 -4.30 -10.52 -0.03
CA ALA A 82 -3.65 -11.53 -0.85
C ALA A 82 -2.43 -12.10 -0.14
N ASN A 83 -2.12 -13.37 -0.39
CA ASN A 83 -1.04 -14.07 0.32
C ASN A 83 0.36 -13.73 -0.24
N ASP A 84 0.40 -13.33 -1.51
CA ASP A 84 1.60 -12.92 -2.24
C ASP A 84 1.19 -12.14 -3.50
N PHE A 85 2.17 -11.69 -4.30
CA PHE A 85 1.89 -10.94 -5.53
C PHE A 85 1.29 -11.78 -6.67
N GLY A 86 1.47 -13.10 -6.68
CA GLY A 86 0.83 -14.00 -7.63
C GLY A 86 -0.66 -14.15 -7.34
N HIS A 87 -1.02 -14.28 -6.07
CA HIS A 87 -2.42 -14.25 -5.61
C HIS A 87 -3.03 -12.87 -5.89
N LEU A 88 -2.34 -11.77 -5.55
CA LEU A 88 -2.78 -10.41 -5.85
C LEU A 88 -3.07 -10.21 -7.34
N ALA A 89 -2.16 -10.65 -8.21
CA ALA A 89 -2.35 -10.56 -9.66
C ALA A 89 -3.52 -11.41 -10.18
N THR A 90 -3.89 -12.48 -9.48
CA THR A 90 -5.06 -13.30 -9.83
C THR A 90 -6.35 -12.58 -9.47
N VAL A 91 -6.45 -12.03 -8.25
CA VAL A 91 -7.67 -11.36 -7.78
C VAL A 91 -7.92 -10.00 -8.44
N MET A 92 -6.88 -9.33 -8.94
CA MET A 92 -7.02 -8.05 -9.66
C MET A 92 -7.45 -8.21 -11.12
N LYS A 93 -7.46 -9.45 -11.67
CA LYS A 93 -7.89 -9.73 -13.05
C LYS A 93 -9.39 -9.99 -13.18
N THR A 94 -10.08 -10.18 -12.06
CA THR A 94 -11.53 -10.45 -11.96
C THR A 94 -12.28 -9.19 -11.61
#